data_AF-A0A1Z7Z461-F1
#
_entry.id   AF-A0A1Z7Z461-F1
#
_cell.length_a   1.000
_cell.length_b   1.000
_cell.length_c   1.000
_cell.angle_alpha   90.00
_cell.angle_beta   90.00
_cell.angle_gamma   90.00
#
_symmetry.space_group_name_H-M   'P 1'
#
loop_
_entity.id
_entity.type
_entity.pdbx_description
1 polymer ?
#
loop_
_entity_poly.entity_id
_entity_poly.type
_entity_poly.pdbx_seq_one_letter_code
_entity_poly.pdbx_strand_id
1 'polypeptide(L)'
;MSSRSISFAWITFAYVTACGSGLLYLELSDRPNLLINSFIADIIATLVIFAFSRLFKNSSFYDAYWSIIPPLFLLYWWNAQGGDGQPLRYLFLSIVVWFWAIRLTWNWAKHWPGLQHEDWRYELLRKKAPKMEIFTDFFGIHFFPTIQVFLGMLPMYAATQFSSNSIGILDYLALFTGISAVLIQLISDRQLHQFIAKRKPGDIIQHGLWGWSRHPNYFGEFLFWCSLGLFGLAAYPIGWWWQIPGAIAMLCMFLFASIPLMETRSLERRPQYQNIINTIPMLIPWPPKRKLK
;
A
#
# COMPACT_ATOMS: atom_id res chain seq x y z
N MET A 1 28.23 4.49 11.46
CA MET A 1 27.09 4.53 10.52
C MET A 1 26.88 3.12 9.99
N SER A 2 25.69 2.55 10.21
CA SER A 2 25.32 1.25 9.63
C SER A 2 25.40 1.35 8.10
N SER A 3 26.07 0.41 7.43
CA SER A 3 26.05 0.37 5.97
C SER A 3 24.63 0.05 5.49
N ARG A 4 24.28 0.48 4.27
CA ARG A 4 22.96 0.19 3.66
C ARG A 4 22.65 -1.31 3.66
N SER A 5 23.66 -2.16 3.45
CA SER A 5 23.54 -3.62 3.51
C SER A 5 23.18 -4.12 4.90
N ILE A 6 23.82 -3.59 5.96
CA ILE A 6 23.48 -3.94 7.35
C ILE A 6 22.05 -3.50 7.68
N SER A 7 21.65 -2.31 7.20
CA SER A 7 20.27 -1.83 7.36
C SER A 7 19.25 -2.78 6.71
N PHE A 8 19.52 -3.27 5.50
CA PHE A 8 18.67 -4.29 4.87
C PHE A 8 18.66 -5.61 5.64
N ALA A 9 19.80 -6.09 6.13
CA ALA A 9 19.85 -7.31 6.92
C ALA A 9 18.93 -7.24 8.15
N TRP A 10 18.89 -6.10 8.83
CA TRP A 10 17.98 -5.88 9.97
C TRP A 10 16.51 -5.80 9.56
N ILE A 11 16.18 -5.14 8.44
CA ILE A 11 14.80 -5.12 7.91
C ILE A 11 14.36 -6.54 7.54
N THR A 12 15.20 -7.29 6.82
CA THR A 12 14.91 -8.67 6.45
C THR A 12 14.71 -9.55 7.68
N PHE A 13 15.58 -9.42 8.70
CA PHE A 13 15.44 -10.15 9.94
C PHE A 13 14.13 -9.81 10.66
N ALA A 14 13.76 -8.52 10.74
CA ALA A 14 12.50 -8.10 11.32
C ALA A 14 11.29 -8.67 10.56
N TYR A 15 11.34 -8.69 9.23
CA TYR A 15 10.23 -9.17 8.40
C TYR A 15 10.08 -10.69 8.48
N VAL A 16 11.19 -11.44 8.46
CA VAL A 16 11.18 -12.89 8.68
C VAL A 16 10.65 -13.22 10.07
N THR A 17 11.07 -12.48 11.10
CA THR A 17 10.58 -12.69 12.47
C THR A 17 9.08 -12.38 12.55
N ALA A 18 8.62 -11.26 12.00
CA ALA A 18 7.22 -10.86 12.00
C ALA A 18 6.33 -11.89 11.28
N CYS A 19 6.70 -12.26 10.05
CA CYS A 19 5.96 -13.26 9.27
C CYS A 19 6.00 -14.64 9.95
N GLY A 20 7.14 -15.02 10.52
CA GLY A 20 7.30 -16.27 11.28
C GLY A 20 6.43 -16.31 12.53
N SER A 21 6.33 -15.21 13.29
CA SER A 21 5.44 -15.12 14.44
C SER A 21 3.96 -15.18 14.06
N GLY A 22 3.57 -14.51 12.97
CA GLY A 22 2.21 -14.60 12.43
C GLY A 22 1.88 -16.03 11.97
N LEU A 23 2.77 -16.67 11.22
CA LEU A 23 2.60 -18.04 10.75
C LEU A 23 2.54 -19.04 11.91
N LEU A 24 3.44 -18.92 12.89
CA LEU A 24 3.43 -19.76 14.09
C LEU A 24 2.09 -19.65 14.83
N TYR A 25 1.52 -18.45 14.95
CA TYR A 25 0.19 -18.28 15.51
C TYR A 25 -0.89 -18.97 14.68
N LEU A 26 -0.84 -18.88 13.34
CA LEU A 26 -1.81 -19.54 12.46
C LEU A 26 -1.77 -21.07 12.59
N GLU A 27 -0.57 -21.65 12.69
CA GLU A 27 -0.36 -23.11 12.85
C GLU A 27 -0.82 -23.62 14.23
N LEU A 28 -0.69 -22.81 15.28
CA LEU A 28 -1.05 -23.18 16.64
C LEU A 28 -2.51 -22.84 17.02
N SER A 29 -3.21 -22.06 16.20
CA SER A 29 -4.55 -21.57 16.52
C SER A 29 -5.62 -22.55 16.06
N ASP A 30 -6.35 -23.14 17.01
CA ASP A 30 -7.51 -24.00 16.73
C ASP A 30 -8.80 -23.22 16.40
N ARG A 31 -8.72 -21.89 16.24
CA ARG A 31 -9.92 -21.07 15.99
C ARG A 31 -10.50 -21.38 14.61
N PRO A 32 -11.82 -21.56 14.48
CA PRO A 32 -12.43 -21.96 13.20
C PRO A 32 -12.52 -20.83 12.17
N ASN A 33 -12.47 -19.55 12.60
CA ASN A 33 -12.67 -18.43 11.69
C ASN A 33 -11.34 -17.98 11.06
N LEU A 34 -11.14 -18.38 9.80
CA LEU A 34 -9.95 -18.09 9.00
C LEU A 34 -9.62 -16.59 8.94
N LEU A 35 -10.63 -15.73 8.76
CA LEU A 35 -10.44 -14.29 8.64
C LEU A 35 -10.00 -13.66 9.96
N ILE A 36 -10.63 -14.02 11.08
CA ILE A 36 -10.25 -13.55 12.42
C ILE A 36 -8.83 -14.02 12.77
N ASN A 37 -8.49 -15.27 12.45
CA ASN A 37 -7.14 -15.78 12.63
C ASN A 37 -6.11 -14.99 11.83
N SER A 38 -6.43 -14.70 10.57
CA SER A 38 -5.55 -13.90 9.70
C SER A 38 -5.36 -12.50 10.27
N PHE A 39 -6.42 -11.88 10.79
CA PHE A 39 -6.31 -10.56 11.41
C PHE A 39 -5.42 -10.57 12.66
N ILE A 40 -5.59 -11.56 13.54
CA ILE A 40 -4.75 -11.69 14.74
C ILE A 40 -3.28 -11.95 14.35
N ALA A 41 -3.04 -12.78 13.34
CA ALA A 41 -1.69 -13.03 12.83
C ALA A 41 -1.04 -11.74 12.31
N ASP A 42 -1.79 -10.90 11.58
CA ASP A 42 -1.31 -9.60 11.09
C ASP A 42 -1.01 -8.64 12.25
N ILE A 43 -1.84 -8.63 13.29
CA ILE A 43 -1.57 -7.84 14.52
C ILE A 43 -0.29 -8.30 15.20
N ILE A 44 -0.09 -9.61 15.36
CA ILE A 44 1.12 -10.18 15.96
C ILE A 44 2.36 -9.78 15.15
N ALA A 45 2.31 -9.93 13.84
CA ALA A 45 3.40 -9.54 12.96
C ALA A 45 3.67 -8.02 13.02
N THR A 46 2.63 -7.18 13.04
CA THR A 46 2.76 -5.73 13.25
C THR A 46 3.36 -5.37 14.61
N LEU A 47 3.03 -6.10 15.68
CA LEU A 47 3.63 -5.90 17.00
C LEU A 47 5.14 -6.22 17.00
N VAL A 48 5.55 -7.26 16.26
CA VAL A 48 6.97 -7.55 16.05
C VAL A 48 7.66 -6.40 15.30
N ILE A 49 7.06 -5.93 14.20
CA ILE A 49 7.61 -4.77 13.45
C ILE A 49 7.70 -3.53 14.35
N PHE A 50 6.69 -3.28 15.18
CA PHE A 50 6.71 -2.19 16.15
C PHE A 50 7.81 -2.36 17.20
N ALA A 51 8.05 -3.58 17.69
CA ALA A 51 9.16 -3.83 18.61
C ALA A 51 10.51 -3.49 17.97
N PHE A 52 10.74 -3.91 16.71
CA PHE A 52 11.94 -3.54 15.96
C PHE A 52 12.03 -2.02 15.73
N SER A 53 10.94 -1.36 15.37
CA SER A 53 10.96 0.11 15.18
C SER A 53 11.34 0.85 16.46
N ARG A 54 10.92 0.37 17.63
CA ARG A 54 11.33 0.93 18.93
C ARG A 54 12.78 0.62 19.29
N LEU A 55 13.25 -0.60 19.03
CA LEU A 55 14.66 -0.98 19.28
C LEU A 55 15.63 -0.13 18.46
N PHE A 56 15.29 0.17 17.21
CA PHE A 56 16.12 0.96 16.30
C PHE A 56 15.76 2.45 16.25
N LYS A 57 14.73 2.88 16.99
CA LYS A 57 14.19 4.25 16.99
C LYS A 57 13.88 4.75 15.58
N ASN A 58 13.29 3.89 14.76
CA ASN A 58 12.98 4.18 13.38
C ASN A 58 11.69 3.48 12.94
N SER A 59 10.61 4.23 12.76
CA SER A 59 9.31 3.69 12.33
C SER A 59 9.26 3.28 10.85
N SER A 60 10.29 3.60 10.04
CA SER A 60 10.40 3.13 8.66
C SER A 60 10.62 1.62 8.53
N PHE A 61 10.75 0.87 9.63
CA PHE A 61 10.58 -0.59 9.60
C PHE A 61 9.22 -0.98 9.00
N TYR A 62 8.18 -0.15 9.14
CA TYR A 62 6.86 -0.43 8.58
C TYR A 62 6.75 -0.18 7.06
N ASP A 63 7.63 0.63 6.47
CA ASP A 63 7.45 1.22 5.13
C ASP A 63 7.23 0.21 3.99
N ALA A 64 7.92 -0.93 4.00
CA ALA A 64 7.76 -1.97 2.99
C ALA A 64 6.91 -3.16 3.49
N TYR A 65 6.75 -3.30 4.80
CA TYR A 65 6.06 -4.42 5.44
C TYR A 65 4.64 -4.59 4.90
N TRP A 66 3.90 -3.48 4.79
CA TRP A 66 2.51 -3.50 4.32
C TRP A 66 2.33 -3.97 2.86
N SER A 67 3.39 -3.97 2.06
CA SER A 67 3.39 -4.51 0.70
C SER A 67 3.70 -6.01 0.62
N ILE A 68 4.27 -6.57 1.69
CA ILE A 68 4.71 -7.97 1.78
C ILE A 68 3.60 -8.88 2.30
N ILE A 69 2.75 -8.35 3.18
CA ILE A 69 1.67 -9.14 3.80
C ILE A 69 0.59 -9.61 2.82
N PRO A 70 0.10 -8.80 1.85
CA PRO A 70 -0.93 -9.26 0.92
C PRO A 70 -0.61 -10.53 0.10
N PRO A 71 0.57 -10.67 -0.55
CA PRO A 71 0.89 -11.91 -1.26
C PRO A 71 1.00 -13.13 -0.32
N LEU A 72 1.41 -12.95 0.94
CA LEU A 72 1.46 -14.05 1.91
C LEU A 72 0.06 -14.51 2.33
N PHE A 73 -0.85 -13.57 2.62
CA PHE A 73 -2.25 -13.93 2.88
C PHE A 73 -2.96 -14.51 1.66
N LEU A 74 -2.63 -14.05 0.45
CA LEU A 74 -3.13 -14.66 -0.78
C LEU A 74 -2.76 -16.15 -0.88
N LEU A 75 -1.50 -16.49 -0.61
CA LEU A 75 -1.04 -17.88 -0.55
C LEU A 75 -1.76 -18.64 0.56
N TYR A 76 -1.79 -18.08 1.77
CA TYR A 76 -2.39 -18.74 2.93
C TYR A 76 -3.88 -19.04 2.72
N TRP A 77 -4.67 -18.05 2.27
CA TRP A 77 -6.10 -18.24 2.02
C TRP A 77 -6.36 -19.22 0.87
N TRP A 78 -5.58 -19.17 -0.21
CA TRP A 78 -5.72 -20.15 -1.29
C TRP A 78 -5.47 -21.59 -0.80
N ASN A 79 -4.45 -21.82 0.03
CA ASN A 79 -4.16 -23.15 0.57
C ASN A 79 -5.23 -23.62 1.57
N ALA A 80 -5.75 -22.72 2.41
CA ALA A 80 -6.78 -23.03 3.40
C ALA A 80 -8.13 -23.44 2.78
N GLN A 81 -8.34 -23.13 1.50
CA GLN A 81 -9.60 -23.32 0.81
C GLN A 81 -9.88 -24.78 0.42
N GLY A 82 -8.86 -25.63 0.34
CA GLY A 82 -9.03 -27.08 0.16
C GLY A 82 -9.27 -27.57 -1.28
N GLY A 83 -9.24 -26.70 -2.29
CA GLY A 83 -9.22 -27.08 -3.72
C GLY A 83 -10.51 -26.78 -4.51
N ASP A 84 -11.57 -26.29 -3.87
CA ASP A 84 -12.84 -25.93 -4.53
C ASP A 84 -12.81 -24.53 -5.21
N GLY A 85 -11.64 -23.88 -5.24
CA GLY A 85 -11.49 -22.48 -5.62
C GLY A 85 -11.29 -22.35 -7.12
N GLN A 86 -11.68 -21.21 -7.72
CA GLN A 86 -11.52 -21.02 -9.15
C GLN A 86 -10.05 -20.72 -9.53
N PRO A 87 -9.30 -21.66 -10.17
CA PRO A 87 -7.85 -21.52 -10.32
C PRO A 87 -7.45 -20.37 -11.24
N LEU A 88 -8.26 -20.07 -12.26
CA LEU A 88 -7.97 -18.97 -13.18
C LEU A 88 -8.14 -17.59 -12.51
N ARG A 89 -9.10 -17.45 -11.58
CA ARG A 89 -9.30 -16.23 -10.80
C ARG A 89 -8.14 -16.03 -9.85
N TYR A 90 -7.72 -17.10 -9.17
CA TYR A 90 -6.54 -17.10 -8.34
C TYR A 90 -5.27 -16.72 -9.13
N LEU A 91 -5.09 -17.22 -10.35
CA LEU A 91 -3.98 -16.84 -11.21
C LEU A 91 -4.00 -15.35 -11.55
N PHE A 92 -5.14 -14.80 -11.98
CA PHE A 92 -5.28 -13.38 -12.30
C PHE A 92 -5.01 -12.48 -11.08
N LEU A 93 -5.60 -12.83 -9.95
CA LEU A 93 -5.40 -12.17 -8.66
C LEU A 93 -3.92 -12.22 -8.25
N SER A 94 -3.28 -13.38 -8.37
CA SER A 94 -1.86 -13.58 -8.08
C SER A 94 -0.97 -12.69 -8.95
N ILE A 95 -1.21 -12.65 -10.26
CA ILE A 95 -0.45 -11.77 -11.17
C ILE A 95 -0.52 -10.32 -10.69
N VAL A 96 -1.72 -9.82 -10.36
CA VAL A 96 -1.92 -8.43 -9.92
C VAL A 96 -1.26 -8.16 -8.57
N VAL A 97 -1.51 -8.99 -7.56
CA VAL A 97 -1.01 -8.82 -6.19
C VAL A 97 0.52 -8.94 -6.14
N TRP A 98 1.09 -9.96 -6.78
CA TRP A 98 2.55 -10.13 -6.82
C TRP A 98 3.23 -9.03 -7.62
N PHE A 99 2.68 -8.64 -8.77
CA PHE A 99 3.26 -7.53 -9.55
C PHE A 99 3.24 -6.23 -8.75
N TRP A 100 2.13 -5.93 -8.07
CA TRP A 100 2.01 -4.77 -7.19
C TRP A 100 3.03 -4.80 -6.05
N ALA A 101 3.10 -5.92 -5.30
CA ALA A 101 3.95 -6.09 -4.14
C ALA A 101 5.43 -5.98 -4.50
N ILE A 102 5.89 -6.78 -5.47
CA ILE A 102 7.29 -6.77 -5.93
C ILE A 102 7.68 -5.37 -6.40
N ARG A 103 6.84 -4.71 -7.21
CA ARG A 103 7.11 -3.36 -7.71
C ARG A 103 7.22 -2.36 -6.56
N LEU A 104 6.34 -2.44 -5.55
CA LEU A 104 6.31 -1.52 -4.42
C LEU A 104 7.54 -1.67 -3.54
N THR A 105 7.81 -2.91 -3.11
CA THR A 105 8.95 -3.26 -2.28
C THR A 105 10.25 -2.94 -2.99
N TRP A 106 10.35 -3.23 -4.29
CA TRP A 106 11.53 -2.88 -5.10
C TRP A 106 11.74 -1.36 -5.20
N ASN A 107 10.67 -0.60 -5.46
CA ASN A 107 10.77 0.86 -5.56
C ASN A 107 11.27 1.48 -4.25
N TRP A 108 10.75 1.00 -3.11
CA TRP A 108 11.24 1.38 -1.79
C TRP A 108 12.71 0.97 -1.59
N ALA A 109 13.03 -0.32 -1.77
CA ALA A 109 14.38 -0.85 -1.52
C ALA A 109 15.45 -0.15 -2.38
N LYS A 110 15.13 0.17 -3.64
CA LYS A 110 16.05 0.86 -4.55
C LYS A 110 16.46 2.25 -4.05
N HIS A 111 15.56 2.99 -3.42
CA HIS A 111 15.78 4.39 -3.06
C HIS A 111 15.96 4.63 -1.55
N TRP A 112 15.70 3.63 -0.72
CA TRP A 112 15.89 3.72 0.73
C TRP A 112 17.40 3.73 1.09
N PRO A 113 17.89 4.78 1.79
CA PRO A 113 19.31 4.94 2.05
C PRO A 113 19.81 4.12 3.24
N GLY A 114 18.92 3.59 4.09
CA GLY A 114 19.24 2.82 5.29
C GLY A 114 18.61 3.40 6.56
N LEU A 115 18.89 2.77 7.71
CA LEU A 115 18.26 3.07 9.01
C LEU A 115 18.57 4.45 9.59
N GLN A 116 19.50 5.19 9.00
CA GLN A 116 19.73 6.61 9.32
C GLN A 116 18.63 7.54 8.77
N HIS A 117 17.74 7.02 7.92
CA HIS A 117 16.60 7.74 7.37
C HIS A 117 15.30 7.20 7.95
N GLU A 118 14.47 8.11 8.42
CA GLU A 118 13.09 7.85 8.80
C GLU A 118 12.19 8.80 8.01
N ASP A 119 10.99 8.35 7.65
CA ASP A 119 10.03 9.19 6.95
C ASP A 119 9.63 10.41 7.79
N TRP A 120 9.79 11.60 7.19
CA TRP A 120 9.47 12.89 7.82
C TRP A 120 8.02 13.01 8.31
N ARG A 121 7.08 12.24 7.74
CA ARG A 121 5.67 12.22 8.17
C ARG A 121 5.54 11.74 9.61
N TYR A 122 6.40 10.84 10.04
CA TYR A 122 6.39 10.25 11.38
C TYR A 122 6.76 11.27 12.44
N GLU A 123 7.75 12.12 12.16
CA GLU A 123 8.10 13.24 13.03
C GLU A 123 6.93 14.23 13.18
N LEU A 124 6.21 14.53 12.09
CA LEU A 124 5.04 15.41 12.16
C LEU A 124 3.88 14.81 12.96
N LEU A 125 3.65 13.49 12.85
CA LEU A 125 2.64 12.80 13.65
C LEU A 125 2.99 12.88 15.14
N ARG A 126 4.24 12.59 15.52
CA ARG A 126 4.71 12.68 16.92
C ARG A 126 4.59 14.10 17.49
N LYS A 127 4.84 15.13 16.68
CA LYS A 127 4.68 16.54 17.09
C LYS A 127 3.24 16.92 17.46
N LYS A 128 2.22 16.20 16.98
CA LYS A 128 0.82 16.45 17.36
C LYS A 128 0.51 16.00 18.79
N ALA A 129 1.18 14.96 19.29
CA ALA A 129 0.95 14.40 20.62
C ALA A 129 2.26 13.92 21.28
N PRO A 130 3.20 14.84 21.59
CA PRO A 130 4.56 14.47 22.00
C PRO A 130 4.62 13.68 23.31
N LYS A 131 3.66 13.87 24.23
CA LYS A 131 3.57 13.10 25.48
C LYS A 131 3.08 11.66 25.29
N MET A 132 2.56 11.34 24.11
CA MET A 132 1.96 10.05 23.76
C MET A 132 2.72 9.38 22.61
N GLU A 133 4.02 9.65 22.46
CA GLU A 133 4.84 9.22 21.33
C GLU A 133 4.69 7.73 21.00
N ILE A 134 4.78 6.85 22.01
CA ILE A 134 4.60 5.39 21.83
C ILE A 134 3.22 5.05 21.25
N PHE A 135 2.18 5.73 21.72
CA PHE A 135 0.82 5.51 21.23
C PHE A 135 0.65 6.08 19.82
N THR A 136 1.24 7.23 19.53
CA THR A 136 1.24 7.81 18.18
C THR A 136 1.97 6.92 17.18
N ASP A 137 3.13 6.39 17.56
CA ASP A 137 3.90 5.47 16.70
C ASP A 137 3.13 4.17 16.48
N PHE A 138 2.60 3.56 17.53
CA PHE A 138 1.84 2.31 17.39
C PHE A 138 0.54 2.53 16.62
N PHE A 139 -0.36 3.37 17.11
CA PHE A 139 -1.70 3.52 16.53
C PHE A 139 -1.68 4.25 15.18
N GLY A 140 -0.82 5.27 15.02
CA GLY A 140 -0.80 6.09 13.82
C GLY A 140 0.08 5.55 12.69
N ILE A 141 1.27 5.04 13.02
CA ILE A 141 2.27 4.66 12.00
C ILE A 141 2.19 3.17 11.65
N HIS A 142 1.83 2.30 12.61
CA HIS A 142 1.85 0.85 12.42
C HIS A 142 0.42 0.28 12.30
N PHE A 143 -0.39 0.45 13.33
CA PHE A 143 -1.68 -0.23 13.45
C PHE A 143 -2.76 0.32 12.53
N PHE A 144 -2.87 1.66 12.39
CA PHE A 144 -3.84 2.25 11.46
C PHE A 144 -3.62 1.79 10.01
N PRO A 145 -2.40 1.86 9.44
CA PRO A 145 -2.15 1.29 8.11
C PRO A 145 -2.34 -0.24 8.05
N THR A 146 -2.07 -0.98 9.14
CA THR A 146 -2.30 -2.44 9.20
C THR A 146 -3.79 -2.74 9.00
N ILE A 147 -4.66 -2.09 9.78
CA ILE A 147 -6.12 -2.22 9.63
C ILE A 147 -6.53 -1.85 8.22
N GLN A 148 -6.01 -0.74 7.70
CA GLN A 148 -6.38 -0.22 6.40
C GLN A 148 -6.06 -1.20 5.26
N VAL A 149 -4.87 -1.81 5.28
CA VAL A 149 -4.45 -2.83 4.33
C VAL A 149 -5.23 -4.11 4.51
N PHE A 150 -5.47 -4.54 5.75
CA PHE A 150 -6.29 -5.72 6.04
C PHE A 150 -7.71 -5.59 5.49
N LEU A 151 -8.35 -4.43 5.70
CA LEU A 151 -9.66 -4.13 5.10
C LEU A 151 -9.59 -4.12 3.57
N GLY A 152 -8.50 -3.59 2.99
CA GLY A 152 -8.26 -3.61 1.55
C GLY A 152 -8.09 -5.03 0.96
N MET A 153 -7.66 -5.99 1.78
CA MET A 153 -7.51 -7.40 1.39
C MET A 153 -8.83 -8.21 1.48
N LEU A 154 -9.90 -7.68 2.06
CA LEU A 154 -11.17 -8.41 2.18
C LEU A 154 -11.75 -8.91 0.84
N PRO A 155 -11.71 -8.14 -0.26
CA PRO A 155 -12.10 -8.67 -1.57
C PRO A 155 -11.22 -9.85 -2.04
N MET A 156 -9.92 -9.83 -1.70
CA MET A 156 -8.99 -10.93 -2.00
C MET A 156 -9.34 -12.20 -1.18
N TYR A 157 -9.74 -12.03 0.08
CA TYR A 157 -10.31 -13.12 0.88
C TYR A 157 -11.58 -13.68 0.21
N ALA A 158 -12.48 -12.82 -0.25
CA ALA A 158 -13.69 -13.25 -0.94
C ALA A 158 -13.39 -14.05 -2.22
N ALA A 159 -12.45 -13.53 -3.02
CA ALA A 159 -12.02 -14.12 -4.29
C ALA A 159 -11.28 -15.44 -4.13
N THR A 160 -10.78 -15.77 -2.93
CA THR A 160 -10.17 -17.07 -2.64
C THR A 160 -11.19 -18.01 -2.00
N GLN A 161 -11.93 -17.57 -0.97
CA GLN A 161 -12.79 -18.47 -0.17
C GLN A 161 -14.18 -18.73 -0.76
N PHE A 162 -14.75 -17.79 -1.52
CA PHE A 162 -16.15 -17.88 -1.99
C PHE A 162 -16.25 -17.99 -3.52
N SER A 163 -15.20 -18.52 -4.15
CA SER A 163 -14.99 -18.45 -5.60
C SER A 163 -15.42 -19.73 -6.35
N SER A 164 -16.63 -20.23 -6.11
CA SER A 164 -17.15 -21.44 -6.78
C SER A 164 -17.78 -21.18 -8.15
N ASN A 165 -18.02 -19.91 -8.50
CA ASN A 165 -18.59 -19.52 -9.78
C ASN A 165 -17.56 -19.43 -10.90
N SER A 166 -18.01 -19.62 -12.14
CA SER A 166 -17.18 -19.49 -13.34
C SER A 166 -16.58 -18.09 -13.49
N ILE A 167 -15.50 -18.01 -14.27
CA ILE A 167 -14.92 -16.73 -14.69
C ILE A 167 -15.92 -15.93 -15.51
N GLY A 168 -16.00 -14.62 -15.23
CA GLY A 168 -16.87 -13.69 -15.93
C GLY A 168 -16.15 -12.43 -16.38
N ILE A 169 -16.90 -11.51 -17.00
CA ILE A 169 -16.37 -10.23 -17.49
C ILE A 169 -15.70 -9.40 -16.38
N LEU A 170 -16.22 -9.48 -15.15
CA LEU A 170 -15.65 -8.77 -14.00
C LEU A 170 -14.23 -9.23 -13.66
N ASP A 171 -13.88 -10.51 -13.87
CA ASP A 171 -12.53 -11.02 -13.64
C ASP A 171 -11.52 -10.41 -14.62
N TYR A 172 -11.89 -10.29 -15.89
CA TYR A 172 -11.06 -9.66 -16.91
C TYR A 172 -10.93 -8.15 -16.68
N LEU A 173 -12.02 -7.49 -16.28
CA LEU A 173 -11.98 -6.08 -15.89
C LEU A 173 -11.11 -5.86 -14.65
N ALA A 174 -11.19 -6.76 -13.66
CA ALA A 174 -10.34 -6.73 -12.48
C ALA A 174 -8.86 -6.87 -12.84
N LEU A 175 -8.51 -7.86 -13.67
CA LEU A 175 -7.15 -8.07 -14.16
C LEU A 175 -6.63 -6.85 -14.93
N PHE A 176 -7.41 -6.35 -15.90
CA PHE A 176 -7.04 -5.18 -16.70
C PHE A 176 -6.83 -3.94 -15.82
N THR A 177 -7.73 -3.71 -14.86
CA THR A 177 -7.63 -2.61 -13.89
C THR A 177 -6.38 -2.74 -13.03
N GLY A 178 -6.10 -3.94 -12.52
CA GLY A 178 -4.95 -4.22 -11.67
C GLY A 178 -3.62 -4.06 -12.39
N ILE A 179 -3.49 -4.58 -13.62
CA ILE A 179 -2.28 -4.38 -14.43
C ILE A 179 -2.08 -2.89 -14.75
N SER A 180 -3.14 -2.20 -15.20
CA SER A 180 -3.08 -0.78 -15.50
C SER A 180 -2.70 0.05 -14.26
N ALA A 181 -3.25 -0.28 -13.10
CA ALA A 181 -2.95 0.32 -11.81
C ALA A 181 -1.45 0.25 -11.50
N VAL A 182 -0.86 -0.96 -11.54
CA VAL A 182 0.57 -1.15 -11.23
C VAL A 182 1.46 -0.49 -12.28
N LEU A 183 1.07 -0.48 -13.55
CA LEU A 183 1.82 0.22 -14.61
C LEU A 183 1.80 1.74 -14.42
N ILE A 184 0.67 2.33 -14.05
CA ILE A 184 0.56 3.75 -13.72
C ILE A 184 1.51 4.10 -12.57
N GLN A 185 1.54 3.30 -11.51
CA GLN A 185 2.47 3.46 -10.40
C GLN A 185 3.93 3.36 -10.85
N LEU A 186 4.28 2.31 -11.60
CA LEU A 186 5.65 2.10 -12.09
C LEU A 186 6.15 3.25 -12.97
N ILE A 187 5.30 3.74 -13.88
CA ILE A 187 5.65 4.85 -14.79
C ILE A 187 5.78 6.16 -14.01
N SER A 188 4.83 6.45 -13.12
CA SER A 188 4.84 7.69 -12.32
C SER A 188 6.03 7.75 -11.36
N ASP A 189 6.35 6.66 -10.67
CA ASP A 189 7.51 6.56 -9.78
C ASP A 189 8.81 6.73 -10.57
N ARG A 190 8.95 6.06 -11.73
CA ARG A 190 10.13 6.22 -12.61
C ARG A 190 10.30 7.66 -13.08
N GLN A 191 9.22 8.32 -13.51
CA GLN A 191 9.24 9.73 -13.91
C GLN A 191 9.66 10.63 -12.73
N LEU A 192 9.14 10.38 -11.53
CA LEU A 192 9.48 11.14 -10.33
C LEU A 192 10.96 10.98 -9.96
N HIS A 193 11.49 9.76 -9.97
CA HIS A 193 12.89 9.52 -9.63
C HIS A 193 13.86 10.11 -10.66
N GLN A 194 13.54 10.01 -11.96
CA GLN A 194 14.31 10.66 -13.01
C GLN A 194 14.32 12.19 -12.87
N PHE A 195 13.18 12.77 -12.49
CA PHE A 195 13.07 14.19 -12.21
C PHE A 195 13.89 14.59 -10.96
N ILE A 196 13.77 13.86 -9.86
CA ILE A 196 14.52 14.15 -8.61
C ILE A 196 16.03 14.13 -8.84
N ALA A 197 16.54 13.25 -9.71
CA ALA A 197 17.97 13.18 -10.02
C ALA A 197 18.50 14.42 -10.76
N LYS A 198 17.64 15.22 -11.42
CA LYS A 198 18.03 16.36 -12.26
C LYS A 198 17.47 17.71 -11.77
N ARG A 199 16.56 17.70 -10.80
CA ARG A 199 15.85 18.91 -10.34
C ARG A 199 16.77 19.88 -9.61
N LYS A 200 16.46 21.17 -9.74
CA LYS A 200 16.96 22.25 -8.89
C LYS A 200 15.98 22.53 -7.74
N PRO A 201 16.43 23.20 -6.65
CA PRO A 201 15.53 23.65 -5.60
C PRO A 201 14.39 24.50 -6.16
N GLY A 202 13.14 24.15 -5.82
CA GLY A 202 11.95 24.85 -6.30
C GLY A 202 11.26 24.20 -7.51
N ASP A 203 11.95 23.38 -8.30
CA ASP A 203 11.38 22.74 -9.50
C ASP A 203 10.20 21.83 -9.15
N ILE A 204 9.21 21.74 -10.06
CA ILE A 204 8.03 20.88 -9.92
C ILE A 204 7.84 20.06 -11.21
N ILE A 205 7.63 18.75 -11.06
CA ILE A 205 7.37 17.86 -12.19
C ILE A 205 5.98 18.13 -12.78
N GLN A 206 5.91 18.34 -14.09
CA GLN A 206 4.68 18.70 -14.82
C GLN A 206 4.53 17.93 -16.15
N HIS A 207 5.38 16.94 -16.39
CA HIS A 207 5.43 16.18 -17.64
C HIS A 207 5.13 14.69 -17.38
N GLY A 208 4.80 13.95 -18.43
CA GLY A 208 4.38 12.55 -18.29
C GLY A 208 3.05 12.46 -17.53
N LEU A 209 2.88 11.44 -16.69
CA LEU A 209 1.65 11.25 -15.91
C LEU A 209 1.41 12.39 -14.90
N TRP A 210 2.50 12.99 -14.41
CA TRP A 210 2.45 14.13 -13.49
C TRP A 210 1.89 15.41 -14.13
N GLY A 211 1.80 15.47 -15.46
CA GLY A 211 1.10 16.55 -16.19
C GLY A 211 -0.42 16.40 -16.23
N TRP A 212 -0.94 15.20 -15.92
CA TRP A 212 -2.36 14.85 -15.99
C TRP A 212 -2.98 14.69 -14.60
N SER A 213 -2.16 14.36 -13.61
CA SER A 213 -2.54 14.24 -12.20
C SER A 213 -1.37 14.70 -11.34
N ARG A 214 -1.65 15.37 -10.23
CA ARG A 214 -0.62 15.76 -9.24
C ARG A 214 -0.15 14.57 -8.41
N HIS A 215 -0.95 13.51 -8.31
CA HIS A 215 -0.63 12.28 -7.56
C HIS A 215 -0.99 11.03 -8.39
N PRO A 216 -0.35 10.83 -9.57
CA PRO A 216 -0.70 9.73 -10.47
C PRO A 216 -0.39 8.35 -9.87
N ASN A 217 0.65 8.24 -9.05
CA ASN A 217 0.96 7.03 -8.30
C ASN A 217 -0.14 6.70 -7.28
N TYR A 218 -0.75 7.70 -6.64
CA TYR A 218 -1.85 7.47 -5.69
C TYR A 218 -3.12 7.02 -6.41
N PHE A 219 -3.35 7.52 -7.62
CA PHE A 219 -4.43 7.04 -8.46
C PHE A 219 -4.22 5.56 -8.85
N GLY A 220 -3.00 5.22 -9.27
CA GLY A 220 -2.64 3.82 -9.53
C GLY A 220 -2.77 2.94 -8.28
N GLU A 221 -2.45 3.46 -7.09
CA GLU A 221 -2.63 2.73 -5.84
C GLU A 221 -4.11 2.52 -5.51
N PHE A 222 -4.94 3.55 -5.65
CA PHE A 222 -6.39 3.42 -5.50
C PHE A 222 -7.00 2.40 -6.49
N LEU A 223 -6.58 2.42 -7.76
CA LEU A 223 -7.05 1.47 -8.76
C LEU A 223 -6.66 0.02 -8.44
N PHE A 224 -5.53 -0.22 -7.77
CA PHE A 224 -5.15 -1.55 -7.31
C PHE A 224 -6.18 -2.09 -6.29
N TRP A 225 -6.58 -1.28 -5.30
CA TRP A 225 -7.62 -1.67 -4.34
C TRP A 225 -8.99 -1.85 -5.00
N CYS A 226 -9.31 -1.04 -6.02
CA CYS A 226 -10.51 -1.26 -6.84
C CYS A 226 -10.45 -2.58 -7.61
N SER A 227 -9.28 -2.96 -8.16
CA SER A 227 -9.08 -4.25 -8.84
C SER A 227 -9.35 -5.42 -7.90
N LEU A 228 -8.86 -5.37 -6.65
CA LEU A 228 -9.21 -6.37 -5.64
C LEU A 228 -10.72 -6.39 -5.40
N GLY A 229 -11.35 -5.22 -5.23
CA GLY A 229 -12.80 -5.07 -5.12
C GLY A 229 -13.55 -5.76 -6.27
N LEU A 230 -13.10 -5.59 -7.51
CA LEU A 230 -13.69 -6.24 -8.68
C LEU A 230 -13.53 -7.77 -8.65
N PHE A 231 -12.37 -8.30 -8.27
CA PHE A 231 -12.18 -9.74 -8.08
C PHE A 231 -13.11 -10.30 -7.00
N GLY A 232 -13.23 -9.60 -5.87
CA GLY A 232 -14.11 -9.99 -4.79
C GLY A 232 -15.58 -9.99 -5.21
N LEU A 233 -16.04 -8.95 -5.92
CA LEU A 233 -17.39 -8.88 -6.48
C LEU A 233 -17.62 -9.94 -7.56
N ALA A 234 -16.61 -10.26 -8.37
CA ALA A 234 -16.70 -11.33 -9.35
C ALA A 234 -16.94 -12.69 -8.69
N ALA A 235 -16.28 -12.97 -7.57
CA ALA A 235 -16.45 -14.22 -6.82
C ALA A 235 -17.73 -14.23 -5.96
N TYR A 236 -17.99 -13.16 -5.22
CA TYR A 236 -19.04 -13.10 -4.21
C TYR A 236 -19.78 -11.75 -4.19
N PRO A 237 -20.67 -11.49 -5.16
CA PRO A 237 -21.35 -10.20 -5.32
C PRO A 237 -22.18 -9.79 -4.10
N ILE A 238 -22.86 -10.75 -3.45
CA ILE A 238 -23.75 -10.49 -2.30
C ILE A 238 -22.98 -9.95 -1.08
N GLY A 239 -21.67 -10.20 -1.00
CA GLY A 239 -20.80 -9.71 0.06
C GLY A 239 -20.21 -8.31 -0.16
N TRP A 240 -20.69 -7.54 -1.13
CA TRP A 240 -20.12 -6.22 -1.46
C TRP A 240 -19.95 -5.29 -0.24
N TRP A 241 -20.87 -5.36 0.72
CA TRP A 241 -20.95 -4.43 1.86
C TRP A 241 -19.78 -4.56 2.86
N TRP A 242 -19.10 -5.71 2.91
CA TRP A 242 -17.90 -5.89 3.73
C TRP A 242 -16.60 -5.86 2.90
N GLN A 243 -16.68 -6.06 1.59
CA GLN A 243 -15.51 -6.07 0.69
C GLN A 243 -15.07 -4.66 0.27
N ILE A 244 -16.03 -3.81 -0.11
CA ILE A 244 -15.77 -2.49 -0.68
C ILE A 244 -15.30 -1.42 0.33
N PRO A 245 -15.71 -1.44 1.62
CA PRO A 245 -15.27 -0.40 2.58
C PRO A 245 -13.76 -0.23 2.69
N GLY A 246 -12.96 -1.28 2.50
CA GLY A 246 -11.49 -1.19 2.51
C GLY A 246 -10.93 -0.26 1.44
N ALA A 247 -11.40 -0.39 0.20
CA ALA A 247 -10.99 0.48 -0.91
C ALA A 247 -11.46 1.94 -0.72
N ILE A 248 -12.66 2.13 -0.16
CA ILE A 248 -13.18 3.46 0.19
C ILE A 248 -12.32 4.09 1.29
N ALA A 249 -11.96 3.33 2.33
CA ALA A 249 -11.12 3.81 3.40
C ALA A 249 -9.71 4.19 2.91
N MET A 250 -9.13 3.43 1.96
CA MET A 250 -7.88 3.80 1.28
C MET A 250 -8.00 5.13 0.53
N LEU A 251 -9.08 5.32 -0.22
CA LEU A 251 -9.34 6.58 -0.93
C LEU A 251 -9.48 7.75 0.06
N CYS A 252 -10.24 7.58 1.13
CA CYS A 252 -10.41 8.59 2.18
C CYS A 252 -9.06 8.96 2.82
N MET A 253 -8.21 7.98 3.13
CA MET A 253 -6.87 8.24 3.65
C MET A 253 -6.04 9.08 2.67
N PHE A 254 -6.08 8.78 1.36
CA PHE A 254 -5.39 9.60 0.36
C PHE A 254 -5.93 11.02 0.30
N LEU A 255 -7.25 11.19 0.19
CA LEU A 255 -7.89 12.49 0.00
C LEU A 255 -7.82 13.40 1.22
N PHE A 256 -7.95 12.84 2.43
CA PHE A 256 -8.10 13.63 3.65
C PHE A 256 -6.85 13.68 4.53
N ALA A 257 -5.89 12.77 4.35
CA ALA A 257 -4.68 12.74 5.14
C ALA A 257 -3.41 12.87 4.29
N SER A 258 -3.20 11.96 3.34
CA SER A 258 -1.90 11.84 2.66
C SER A 258 -1.64 12.97 1.66
N ILE A 259 -2.57 13.21 0.72
CA ILE A 259 -2.44 14.27 -0.30
C ILE A 259 -2.37 15.65 0.34
N PRO A 260 -3.27 16.04 1.28
CA PRO A 260 -3.20 17.35 1.92
C PRO A 260 -1.85 17.58 2.60
N LEU A 261 -1.32 16.59 3.33
CA LEU A 261 -0.03 16.69 4.00
C LEU A 261 1.13 16.94 3.02
N MET A 262 1.12 16.26 1.86
CA MET A 262 2.13 16.45 0.82
C MET A 262 2.00 17.80 0.10
N GLU A 263 0.78 18.25 -0.18
CA GLU A 263 0.54 19.52 -0.86
C GLU A 263 0.86 20.71 0.04
N THR A 264 0.49 20.68 1.33
CA THR A 264 0.87 21.71 2.32
C THR A 264 2.39 21.85 2.39
N ARG A 265 3.13 20.75 2.53
CA ARG A 265 4.59 20.79 2.54
C ARG A 265 5.19 21.30 1.22
N SER A 266 4.52 21.04 0.10
CA SER A 266 4.97 21.54 -1.21
C SER A 266 4.73 23.04 -1.35
N LEU A 267 3.58 23.55 -0.87
CA LEU A 267 3.28 24.99 -0.81
C LEU A 267 4.28 25.75 0.06
N GLU A 268 4.66 25.20 1.23
CA GLU A 268 5.65 25.80 2.13
C GLU A 268 7.04 25.91 1.49
N ARG A 269 7.40 24.98 0.61
CA ARG A 269 8.76 24.86 0.05
C ARG A 269 8.90 25.42 -1.36
N ARG A 270 7.80 25.63 -2.08
CA ARG A 270 7.79 25.97 -3.50
C ARG A 270 6.73 27.04 -3.77
N PRO A 271 7.12 28.32 -3.87
CA PRO A 271 6.19 29.44 -4.07
C PRO A 271 5.27 29.28 -5.28
N GLN A 272 5.73 28.60 -6.34
CA GLN A 272 4.99 28.39 -7.58
C GLN A 272 4.01 27.20 -7.52
N TYR A 273 3.98 26.42 -6.43
CA TYR A 273 3.16 25.21 -6.36
C TYR A 273 1.66 25.48 -6.41
N GLN A 274 1.22 26.68 -6.00
CA GLN A 274 -0.18 27.08 -6.12
C GLN A 274 -0.67 27.08 -7.57
N ASN A 275 0.20 27.45 -8.53
CA ASN A 275 -0.15 27.39 -9.95
C ASN A 275 -0.41 25.95 -10.40
N ILE A 276 0.35 24.99 -9.86
CA ILE A 276 0.18 23.56 -10.16
C ILE A 276 -1.16 23.06 -9.63
N ILE A 277 -1.55 23.46 -8.42
CA ILE A 277 -2.85 23.11 -7.84
C ILE A 277 -4.01 23.63 -8.72
N ASN A 278 -3.86 24.82 -9.30
CA ASN A 278 -4.88 25.45 -10.14
C ASN A 278 -4.98 24.82 -11.54
N THR A 279 -3.88 24.25 -12.06
CA THR A 279 -3.79 23.77 -13.45
C THR A 279 -3.94 22.26 -13.57
N ILE A 280 -3.25 21.47 -12.73
CA ILE A 280 -3.18 20.01 -12.86
C ILE A 280 -4.19 19.38 -11.90
N PRO A 281 -5.07 18.45 -12.34
CA PRO A 281 -5.99 17.73 -11.46
C PRO A 281 -5.30 17.01 -10.31
N MET A 282 -5.98 16.85 -9.17
CA MET A 282 -5.37 16.26 -7.97
C MET A 282 -5.03 14.77 -8.12
N LEU A 283 -6.02 13.93 -8.42
CA LEU A 283 -5.90 12.47 -8.36
C LEU A 283 -6.22 11.82 -9.70
N ILE A 284 -7.45 11.98 -10.20
CA ILE A 284 -7.89 11.37 -11.46
C ILE A 284 -7.16 12.05 -12.63
N PRO A 285 -6.42 11.31 -13.48
CA PRO A 285 -5.75 11.85 -14.65
C PRO A 285 -6.74 12.51 -15.60
N TRP A 286 -6.60 13.81 -15.83
CA TRP A 286 -7.45 14.59 -16.73
C TRP A 286 -6.63 15.67 -17.43
N PRO A 287 -7.02 16.13 -18.64
CA PRO A 287 -6.34 17.25 -19.28
C PRO A 287 -6.24 18.49 -18.37
N PRO A 288 -5.07 19.15 -18.29
CA PRO A 288 -4.87 20.28 -17.40
C PRO A 288 -5.77 21.47 -17.76
N LYS A 289 -6.25 22.17 -16.73
CA LYS A 289 -7.10 23.36 -16.86
C LYS A 289 -6.22 24.54 -17.30
N ARG A 290 -6.27 24.84 -18.61
CA ARG A 290 -5.47 25.82 -19.39
C ARG A 290 -4.02 25.41 -19.69
N LYS A 291 -3.65 25.47 -20.98
CA LYS A 291 -2.25 25.58 -21.40
C LYS A 291 -1.73 26.94 -20.93
N LEU A 292 -0.68 26.95 -20.12
CA LEU A 292 0.14 28.14 -19.90
C LEU A 292 0.66 28.58 -21.29
N LYS A 293 0.39 29.83 -21.68
CA LYS A 293 1.13 30.52 -22.74
C LYS A 293 2.52 30.86 -22.22
#